data_AF-A0ABC9TVK8-F1
#
_entry.id   AF-A0ABC9TVK8-F1
#
_cell.length_a   1.000
_cell.length_b   1.000
_cell.length_c   1.000
_cell.angle_alpha   90.00
_cell.angle_beta   90.00
_cell.angle_gamma   90.00
#
_symmetry.space_group_name_H-M   'P 1'
#
loop_
_entity.id
_entity.type
_entity.pdbx_description
1 polymer ?
#
loop_
_entity_poly.entity_id
_entity_poly.type
_entity_poly.pdbx_seq_one_letter_code
_entity_poly.pdbx_strand_id
1 'polypeptide(L)'
;MNRIRQLQDIKEHHQSMVQERGDIWDKDVAALEWAIELIREVQKERKRTFAARWQQATNELRKHKDIISNIQIVSDVKGGDTDGECTLTESK
;
A
#
# COMPACT_ATOMS: atom_id res chain seq x y z
N MET A 1 -6.34 0.27 12.88
CA MET A 1 -5.49 -0.37 13.91
C MET A 1 -4.43 -1.23 13.21
N ASN A 2 -3.16 -1.16 13.59
CA ASN A 2 -2.07 -1.90 12.92
C ASN A 2 -2.15 -3.40 13.28
N ARG A 3 -2.28 -4.28 12.27
CA ARG A 3 -2.43 -5.74 12.48
C ARG A 3 -1.27 -6.37 13.23
N ILE A 4 -0.04 -5.90 13.02
CA ILE A 4 1.13 -6.37 13.77
C ILE A 4 0.97 -6.02 15.25
N ARG A 5 0.48 -4.81 15.56
CA ARG A 5 0.28 -4.39 16.95
C ARG A 5 -0.78 -5.21 17.66
N GLN A 6 -1.89 -5.51 16.98
CA GLN A 6 -2.90 -6.42 17.52
C GLN A 6 -2.34 -7.81 17.83
N LEU A 7 -1.50 -8.36 16.96
CA LEU A 7 -0.85 -9.65 17.20
C LEU A 7 0.17 -9.60 18.34
N GLN A 8 0.88 -8.48 18.50
CA GLN A 8 1.78 -8.23 19.63
C GLN A 8 1.02 -8.18 20.95
N ASP A 9 -0.09 -7.42 21.00
CA ASP A 9 -0.92 -7.30 22.19
C ASP A 9 -1.48 -8.67 22.62
N ILE A 10 -1.92 -9.51 21.66
CA ILE A 10 -2.38 -10.88 21.93
C ILE A 10 -1.21 -11.75 22.41
N LYS A 11 -0.04 -11.66 21.79
CA LYS A 11 1.15 -12.44 22.18
C LYS A 11 1.57 -12.12 23.60
N GLU A 12 1.63 -10.84 23.97
CA GLU A 12 1.98 -10.39 25.32
C GLU A 12 0.99 -10.93 26.36
N HIS A 13 -0.31 -10.93 26.05
CA HIS A 13 -1.32 -11.53 26.92
C HIS A 13 -1.08 -13.05 27.10
N HIS A 14 -0.83 -13.78 26.01
CA HIS A 14 -0.60 -15.23 26.08
C HIS A 14 0.70 -15.57 26.83
N GLN A 15 1.76 -14.78 26.64
CA GLN A 15 3.02 -14.93 27.38
C GLN A 15 2.85 -14.70 28.89
N SER A 16 2.04 -13.71 29.28
CA SER A 16 1.68 -13.51 30.70
C SER A 16 0.92 -14.71 31.26
N MET A 17 0.03 -15.31 30.46
CA MET A 17 -0.75 -16.48 30.87
C MET A 17 0.08 -17.77 30.97
N VAL A 18 1.15 -17.94 30.18
CA VAL A 18 2.11 -19.05 30.33
C VAL A 18 2.76 -18.99 31.71
N GLN A 19 3.20 -17.80 32.14
CA GLN A 19 3.85 -17.63 33.45
C GLN A 19 2.92 -17.98 34.62
N GLU A 20 1.61 -17.77 34.46
CA GLU A 20 0.61 -18.04 35.50
C GLU A 20 0.03 -19.46 35.47
N ARG A 21 -0.07 -20.10 34.29
CA ARG A 21 -0.83 -21.36 34.10
C ARG A 21 -0.06 -22.48 33.38
N GLY A 22 1.21 -22.30 33.03
CA GLY A 22 2.06 -23.27 32.33
C GLY A 22 1.87 -23.31 30.80
N ASP A 23 2.48 -24.31 30.16
CA ASP A 23 2.71 -24.47 28.69
C ASP A 23 1.47 -24.50 27.77
N ILE A 24 0.25 -24.31 28.28
CA ILE A 24 -0.99 -24.37 27.47
C ILE A 24 -0.93 -23.37 26.31
N TRP A 25 -0.25 -22.24 26.50
CA TRP A 25 -0.19 -21.12 25.55
C TRP A 25 1.12 -21.02 24.77
N ASP A 26 2.11 -21.89 25.00
CA ASP A 26 3.42 -21.79 24.33
C ASP A 26 3.32 -21.95 22.81
N LYS A 27 2.46 -22.87 22.36
CA LYS A 27 2.19 -23.07 20.93
C LYS A 27 1.54 -21.85 20.30
N ASP A 28 0.65 -21.18 21.02
CA ASP A 28 -0.02 -19.98 20.55
C ASP A 28 0.93 -18.79 20.48
N VAL A 29 1.83 -18.64 21.47
CA VAL A 29 2.91 -17.65 21.45
C VAL A 29 3.83 -17.86 20.25
N ALA A 30 4.25 -19.09 19.99
CA ALA A 30 5.10 -19.43 18.84
C ALA A 30 4.39 -19.16 17.50
N ALA A 31 3.09 -19.47 17.39
CA ALA A 31 2.30 -19.20 16.20
C ALA A 31 2.14 -17.68 15.95
N LEU A 32 1.92 -16.89 17.01
CA LEU A 32 1.82 -15.43 16.93
C LEU A 32 3.14 -14.79 16.54
N GLU A 33 4.26 -15.27 17.07
CA GLU A 33 5.60 -14.83 16.70
C GLU A 33 5.89 -15.07 15.21
N TRP A 34 5.64 -16.30 14.73
CA TRP A 34 5.77 -16.65 13.33
C TRP A 34 4.89 -15.77 12.42
N ALA A 35 3.63 -15.54 12.81
CA ALA A 35 2.72 -14.70 12.03
C ALA A 35 3.20 -13.24 11.93
N ILE A 36 3.74 -12.69 13.02
CA ILE A 36 4.30 -11.33 13.02
C ILE A 36 5.51 -11.24 12.08
N GLU A 37 6.42 -12.20 12.12
CA GLU A 37 7.60 -12.23 11.25
C GLU A 37 7.22 -12.37 9.78
N LEU A 38 6.28 -13.27 9.47
CA LEU A 38 5.80 -13.45 8.11
C LEU A 38 5.21 -12.16 7.54
N ILE A 39 4.38 -11.46 8.31
CA ILE A 39 3.79 -10.18 7.88
C ILE A 39 4.88 -9.12 7.64
N ARG A 40 5.91 -9.06 8.49
CA ARG A 40 7.03 -8.12 8.32
C ARG A 40 7.81 -8.40 7.03
N GLU A 41 8.14 -9.67 6.76
CA GLU A 41 8.86 -10.03 5.54
C GLU A 41 8.02 -9.78 4.27
N VAL A 42 6.72 -10.10 4.28
CA VAL A 42 5.82 -9.77 3.16
C VAL A 42 5.74 -8.27 2.93
N GLN A 43 5.63 -7.45 3.99
CA GLN A 43 5.59 -6.00 3.86
C GLN A 43 6.91 -5.43 3.33
N LYS A 44 8.05 -5.96 3.78
CA LYS A 44 9.39 -5.59 3.31
C LYS A 44 9.55 -5.92 1.83
N GLU A 45 9.13 -7.10 1.42
CA GLU A 45 9.19 -7.53 0.01
C GLU A 45 8.27 -6.70 -0.88
N ARG A 46 7.06 -6.38 -0.41
CA ARG A 46 6.16 -5.46 -1.10
C ARG A 46 6.79 -4.08 -1.29
N LYS A 47 7.45 -3.53 -0.26
CA LYS A 47 8.15 -2.24 -0.34
C LYS A 47 9.30 -2.29 -1.34
N ARG A 48 10.09 -3.37 -1.35
CA ARG A 48 11.17 -3.58 -2.34
C ARG A 48 10.63 -3.65 -3.75
N THR A 49 9.60 -4.47 -3.97
CA THR A 49 8.95 -4.62 -5.28
C THR A 49 8.38 -3.30 -5.78
N PHE A 50 7.71 -2.54 -4.90
CA PHE A 50 7.20 -1.21 -5.24
C PHE A 50 8.34 -0.25 -5.59
N ALA A 51 9.39 -0.18 -4.77
CA ALA A 51 10.54 0.68 -5.03
C ALA A 51 11.21 0.35 -6.37
N ALA A 52 11.38 -0.95 -6.69
CA ALA A 52 11.92 -1.39 -7.97
C ALA A 52 11.04 -0.95 -9.14
N ARG A 53 9.72 -1.16 -9.06
CA ARG A 53 8.76 -0.74 -10.09
C ARG A 53 8.71 0.78 -10.25
N TRP A 54 8.75 1.52 -9.14
CA TRP A 54 8.80 2.98 -9.16
C TRP A 54 10.09 3.50 -9.80
N GLN A 55 11.23 2.89 -9.47
CA GLN A 55 12.51 3.23 -10.10
C GLN A 55 12.49 2.94 -11.59
N GLN A 56 11.91 1.80 -12.00
CA GLN A 56 11.74 1.47 -13.41
C GLN A 56 10.87 2.51 -14.13
N ALA A 57 9.69 2.82 -13.59
CA ALA A 57 8.78 3.81 -14.18
C ALA A 57 9.43 5.20 -14.29
N THR A 58 10.14 5.64 -13.25
CA THR A 58 10.84 6.94 -13.27
C THR A 58 12.03 6.96 -14.24
N ASN A 59 12.74 5.83 -14.41
CA ASN A 59 13.78 5.70 -15.41
C ASN A 59 13.21 5.74 -16.84
N GLU A 60 12.09 5.06 -17.10
CA GLU A 60 11.40 5.13 -18.41
C GLU A 60 10.90 6.56 -18.69
N LEU A 61 10.26 7.22 -17.71
CA LEU A 61 9.85 8.62 -17.86
C LEU A 61 11.04 9.54 -18.16
N ARG A 62 12.20 9.30 -17.55
CA ARG A 62 13.42 10.09 -17.81
C ARG A 62 13.91 9.92 -19.25
N LYS A 63 13.80 8.75 -19.86
CA LYS A 63 14.19 8.53 -21.27
C LYS A 63 13.35 9.34 -22.24
N HIS A 64 12.08 9.57 -21.89
CA HIS A 64 11.13 10.33 -22.71
C HIS A 64 11.00 11.79 -22.28
N LYS A 65 11.94 12.31 -21.47
CA LYS A 65 11.89 13.66 -20.89
C LYS A 65 11.67 14.75 -21.94
N ASP A 66 12.35 14.67 -23.09
CA ASP A 66 12.25 15.70 -24.14
C ASP A 66 10.88 15.69 -24.83
N ILE A 67 10.29 14.49 -24.99
CA ILE A 67 8.94 14.32 -25.54
C ILE A 67 7.91 14.86 -24.54
N ILE A 68 8.03 14.48 -23.27
CA ILE A 68 7.13 14.92 -22.19
C ILE A 68 7.20 16.43 -21.98
N SER A 69 8.40 17.01 -22.03
CA SER A 69 8.61 18.46 -21.86
C SER A 69 7.98 19.29 -22.98
N ASN A 70 7.74 18.70 -24.16
CA ASN A 70 7.08 19.35 -25.28
C ASN A 70 5.57 19.13 -25.32
N ILE A 71 5.00 18.33 -24.40
CA ILE A 71 3.55 18.22 -24.25
C ILE A 71 3.05 19.52 -23.63
N GLN A 72 2.36 20.35 -24.40
CA GLN A 72 1.58 21.45 -23.85
C GLN A 72 0.45 20.86 -23.02
N ILE A 73 0.56 20.98 -21.69
CA ILE A 73 -0.55 20.73 -20.79
C ILE A 73 -1.48 21.95 -20.94
N VAL A 74 -2.45 21.84 -21.85
CA VAL A 74 -3.55 22.79 -21.95
C VAL A 74 -4.39 22.62 -20.68
N SER A 75 -4.20 23.50 -19.71
CA SER A 75 -5.09 23.60 -18.56
C SER A 75 -6.39 24.27 -19.01
N ASP A 76 -7.30 23.49 -19.62
CA ASP A 76 -8.69 23.90 -19.81
C ASP A 76 -9.45 23.72 -18.49
N VAL A 77 -9.17 24.60 -17.53
CA VAL A 77 -10.13 24.92 -16.48
C VAL A 77 -10.16 26.43 -16.36
N LYS A 78 -10.84 27.08 -17.31
CA LYS A 78 -11.50 28.33 -17.00
C LYS A 78 -12.64 28.01 -16.06
N GLY A 79 -12.48 28.40 -14.79
CA GLY A 79 -13.61 28.53 -13.88
C GLY A 79 -14.67 29.41 -14.54
N GLY A 80 -15.89 28.87 -14.66
CA GLY A 80 -17.03 29.55 -15.21
C GLY A 80 -18.24 28.64 -15.11
N ASP A 81 -19.08 28.88 -14.10
CA ASP A 81 -20.41 28.28 -13.97
C ASP A 81 -21.18 28.42 -15.28
N THR A 82 -21.62 27.30 -15.87
CA THR A 82 -22.84 27.26 -16.68
C THR A 82 -23.37 25.83 -16.81
N ASP A 83 -24.55 25.66 -16.25
CA ASP A 83 -25.51 24.59 -16.44
C ASP A 83 -25.81 24.44 -17.95
N GLY A 84 -25.73 23.23 -18.52
CA GLY A 84 -26.01 23.06 -19.95
C GLY A 84 -25.69 21.69 -20.52
N GLU A 85 -26.61 20.75 -20.31
CA GLU A 85 -27.05 19.71 -21.26
C GLU A 85 -26.06 19.25 -22.36
N CYS A 86 -25.45 18.06 -22.16
CA CYS A 86 -24.63 17.40 -23.18
C CYS A 86 -25.52 16.65 -24.17
N THR A 87 -25.77 17.24 -25.35
CA THR A 87 -26.39 16.52 -26.47
C THR A 87 -25.30 15.82 -27.30
N LEU A 88 -25.34 14.49 -27.29
CA LEU A 88 -24.55 13.63 -28.16
C LEU A 88 -25.09 13.74 -29.59
N THR A 89 -24.27 14.17 -30.54
CA THR A 89 -24.55 13.96 -31.97
C THR A 89 -23.56 12.94 -32.51
N GLU A 90 -24.07 11.73 -32.78
CA GLU A 90 -23.38 10.73 -33.60
C GLU A 90 -23.30 11.23 -35.04
N SER A 91 -22.09 11.26 -35.61
CA SER A 91 -21.90 11.43 -37.05
C SER A 91 -21.90 10.07 -37.73
N LYS A 92 -22.76 9.90 -38.75
CA LYS A 92 -22.75 8.80 -39.71
C LYS A 92 -21.71 9.00 -40.80
#